data_AF-A0A7I9Y6G9-F1
#
_entry.id   AF-A0A7I9Y6G9-F1
#
_cell.length_a   1.000
_cell.length_b   1.000
_cell.length_c   1.000
_cell.angle_alpha   90.00
_cell.angle_beta   90.00
_cell.angle_gamma   90.00
#
_symmetry.space_group_name_H-M   'P 1'
#
loop_
_entity.id
_entity.type
_entity.pdbx_description
1 polymer ?
#
loop_
_entity_poly.entity_id
_entity_poly.type
_entity_poly.pdbx_seq_one_letter_code
_entity_poly.pdbx_strand_id
1 'polypeptide(L)'
;MRPFLCLPVVAGITAGLIAGVPAVSPPAGAHPAAISLTGNGTELGDGIAFLMGGTGMPQPSDRYLEAADNLYLQPHGFGGELVSLWTPENVSSTSQAVGGQILYNAVMEQISSGDVDADHPVVVFGYSQSAAISVGLMERLAEEGVSNDLVRFVLIGSPGTSGVPTDLYHTDVYNYEYDPVAFRPTYFNPLADLNSILGFIYGHSVLLSATPEQVESAIELPTADPDSLTTFHMITSDILPLLAPLQLVPILGQPLYELLEPVTRILVNLGYGNLEYGWPPGDVDVPAAGGLFPTDIDFGELLTALGNGVQQGVSNAISSLLDPATYQIIPLVEHPSLAGIIQEGYIVGAIDTPNPTLGEALTGLAAFFEGFTDTTEYPMPD
;
A
#
# COMPACT_ATOMS: atom_id res chain seq x y z
N MET A 1 -78.72 8.55 10.54
CA MET A 1 -78.48 9.24 11.83
C MET A 1 -77.03 9.01 12.22
N ARG A 2 -76.30 10.08 12.53
CA ARG A 2 -74.93 10.12 13.10
C ARG A 2 -74.96 9.58 14.56
N PRO A 3 -73.84 9.13 15.20
CA PRO A 3 -72.66 9.97 15.35
C PRO A 3 -71.25 9.32 15.35
N PHE A 4 -70.29 10.22 15.17
CA PHE A 4 -68.85 10.15 15.42
C PHE A 4 -68.55 9.87 16.91
N LEU A 5 -67.40 9.24 17.24
CA LEU A 5 -66.31 9.87 18.01
C LEU A 5 -65.07 8.94 18.21
N CYS A 6 -63.90 9.55 17.94
CA CYS A 6 -62.61 9.52 18.65
C CYS A 6 -61.83 8.21 18.98
N LEU A 7 -60.61 8.18 18.44
CA LEU A 7 -59.39 7.47 18.89
C LEU A 7 -59.06 7.73 20.39
N PRO A 8 -58.31 6.81 21.06
CA PRO A 8 -56.85 6.94 21.06
C PRO A 8 -56.07 5.62 20.87
N VAL A 9 -54.96 5.72 20.16
CA VAL A 9 -53.90 4.71 20.05
C VAL A 9 -53.10 4.73 21.36
N VAL A 10 -52.98 3.56 22.01
CA VAL A 10 -52.01 3.29 23.06
C VAL A 10 -51.09 2.20 22.53
N ALA A 11 -49.83 2.56 22.30
CA ALA A 11 -48.75 1.63 21.99
C ALA A 11 -48.30 0.92 23.28
N GLY A 12 -48.51 -0.40 23.34
CA GLY A 12 -47.95 -1.27 24.37
C GLY A 12 -46.77 -2.04 23.80
N ILE A 13 -45.58 -1.81 24.34
CA ILE A 13 -44.36 -2.58 24.07
C ILE A 13 -44.50 -3.95 24.75
N THR A 14 -44.57 -5.02 23.97
CA THR A 14 -44.44 -6.39 24.48
C THR A 14 -43.05 -6.93 24.15
N ALA A 15 -42.27 -7.19 25.19
CA ALA A 15 -41.02 -7.93 25.12
C ALA A 15 -41.30 -9.38 24.68
N GLY A 16 -40.88 -9.73 23.47
CA GLY A 16 -40.90 -11.10 22.96
C GLY A 16 -39.57 -11.78 23.22
N LEU A 17 -39.60 -12.91 23.93
CA LEU A 17 -38.49 -13.86 24.00
C LEU A 17 -38.11 -14.31 22.58
N ILE A 18 -36.86 -14.09 22.18
CA ILE A 18 -36.29 -14.69 20.97
C ILE A 18 -35.64 -16.01 21.40
N ALA A 19 -36.19 -17.11 20.89
CA ALA A 19 -35.61 -18.43 21.00
C ALA A 19 -34.29 -18.47 20.21
N GLY A 20 -33.23 -19.00 20.83
CA GLY A 20 -31.90 -19.10 20.24
C GLY A 20 -31.90 -19.87 18.93
N VAL A 21 -31.50 -19.20 17.86
CA VAL A 21 -31.12 -19.83 16.60
C VAL A 21 -29.70 -20.38 16.80
N PRO A 22 -29.40 -21.65 16.47
CA PRO A 22 -28.04 -22.14 16.58
C PRO A 22 -27.15 -21.34 15.63
N ALA A 23 -25.99 -20.92 16.12
CA ALA A 23 -24.95 -20.29 15.32
C ALA A 23 -24.56 -21.26 14.20
N VAL A 24 -24.96 -20.94 12.98
CA VAL A 24 -24.41 -21.57 11.78
C VAL A 24 -23.06 -20.90 11.57
N SER A 25 -21.99 -21.62 11.89
CA SER A 25 -20.64 -21.23 11.48
C SER A 25 -20.65 -20.99 9.96
N PRO A 26 -20.05 -19.89 9.46
CA PRO A 26 -19.84 -19.78 8.03
C PRO A 26 -19.03 -21.01 7.56
N PRO A 27 -19.29 -21.54 6.36
CA PRO A 27 -18.44 -22.59 5.83
C PRO A 27 -17.03 -22.02 5.80
N ALA A 28 -16.07 -22.76 6.38
CA ALA A 28 -14.66 -22.49 6.19
C ALA A 28 -14.44 -22.40 4.68
N GLY A 29 -14.19 -21.20 4.18
CA GLY A 29 -13.74 -21.00 2.82
C GLY A 29 -12.52 -21.89 2.64
N ALA A 30 -12.57 -22.76 1.64
CA ALA A 30 -11.36 -23.47 1.24
C ALA A 30 -10.31 -22.38 0.96
N HIS A 31 -9.25 -22.34 1.76
CA HIS A 31 -8.07 -21.60 1.38
C HIS A 31 -7.69 -22.11 -0.02
N PRO A 32 -7.64 -21.25 -1.04
CA PRO A 32 -6.99 -21.64 -2.28
C PRO A 32 -5.58 -22.11 -1.88
N ALA A 33 -5.11 -23.18 -2.52
CA ALA A 33 -3.73 -23.64 -2.34
C ALA A 33 -2.80 -22.43 -2.54
N ALA A 34 -1.74 -22.34 -1.72
CA ALA A 34 -0.72 -21.31 -1.83
C ALA A 34 -0.38 -21.09 -3.31
N ILE A 35 -0.83 -19.96 -3.84
CA ILE A 35 -0.47 -19.51 -5.17
C ILE A 35 0.95 -19.01 -4.97
N SER A 36 1.93 -19.71 -5.54
CA SER A 36 3.26 -19.14 -5.68
C SER A 36 3.06 -17.81 -6.40
N LEU A 37 3.40 -16.69 -5.76
CA LEU A 37 3.50 -15.40 -6.41
C LEU A 37 4.61 -15.53 -7.46
N THR A 38 4.29 -16.05 -8.64
CA THR A 38 5.18 -16.04 -9.79
C THR A 38 4.70 -14.89 -10.65
N GLY A 39 5.03 -13.64 -10.31
CA GLY A 39 4.61 -12.40 -11.00
C GLY A 39 3.99 -12.58 -12.39
N ASN A 40 4.73 -12.34 -13.47
CA ASN A 40 4.33 -12.71 -14.83
C ASN A 40 4.69 -14.17 -15.21
N GLY A 41 5.11 -14.97 -14.22
CA GLY A 41 5.63 -16.33 -14.42
C GLY A 41 7.15 -16.45 -14.57
N THR A 42 7.91 -15.35 -14.47
CA THR A 42 9.38 -15.34 -14.56
C THR A 42 10.03 -15.21 -13.19
N GLU A 43 10.81 -16.20 -12.77
CA GLU A 43 11.57 -16.14 -11.51
C GLU A 43 12.65 -15.04 -11.55
N LEU A 44 12.95 -14.46 -10.39
CA LEU A 44 14.00 -13.45 -10.24
C LEU A 44 15.43 -14.02 -10.32
N GLY A 45 15.59 -15.34 -10.22
CA GLY A 45 16.87 -16.04 -10.34
C GLY A 45 17.83 -15.85 -9.15
N ASP A 46 19.08 -16.28 -9.31
CA ASP A 46 20.11 -16.28 -8.25
C ASP A 46 21.31 -15.37 -8.59
N GLY A 47 21.09 -14.36 -9.44
CA GLY A 47 22.06 -13.32 -9.78
C GLY A 47 22.30 -12.30 -8.66
N ILE A 48 22.30 -11.01 -9.01
CA ILE A 48 22.55 -9.90 -8.07
C ILE A 48 21.35 -8.96 -8.04
N ALA A 49 20.96 -8.49 -6.85
CA ALA A 49 19.93 -7.49 -6.68
C ALA A 49 20.52 -6.16 -6.19
N PHE A 50 20.32 -5.09 -6.95
CA PHE A 50 20.61 -3.73 -6.50
C PHE A 50 19.36 -3.13 -5.83
N LEU A 51 19.44 -2.90 -4.52
CA LEU A 51 18.37 -2.33 -3.72
C LEU A 51 18.69 -0.86 -3.44
N MET A 52 17.82 0.03 -3.90
CA MET A 52 17.87 1.47 -3.61
C MET A 52 16.76 1.84 -2.61
N GLY A 53 17.00 2.90 -1.83
CA GLY A 53 16.02 3.42 -0.88
C GLY A 53 15.01 4.35 -1.53
N GLY A 54 14.01 4.78 -0.77
CA GLY A 54 13.15 5.90 -1.15
C GLY A 54 13.68 7.24 -0.64
N THR A 55 12.91 8.31 -0.85
CA THR A 55 13.29 9.66 -0.41
C THR A 55 13.67 9.69 1.08
N GLY A 56 14.82 10.28 1.40
CA GLY A 56 15.39 10.33 2.74
C GLY A 56 16.22 9.09 3.13
N MET A 57 16.33 8.07 2.26
CA MET A 57 17.05 6.83 2.52
C MET A 57 18.18 6.58 1.49
N PRO A 58 19.23 7.42 1.46
CA PRO A 58 20.26 7.33 0.43
C PRO A 58 21.11 6.06 0.48
N GLN A 59 21.23 5.43 1.66
CA GLN A 59 21.90 4.15 1.85
C GLN A 59 20.96 3.18 2.59
N PRO A 60 20.34 2.21 1.90
CA PRO A 60 19.57 1.16 2.55
C PRO A 60 20.40 0.37 3.57
N SER A 61 19.83 0.13 4.76
CA SER A 61 20.48 -0.65 5.83
C SER A 61 20.31 -2.16 5.62
N ASP A 62 21.13 -3.01 6.25
CA ASP A 62 20.97 -4.48 6.20
C ASP A 62 19.53 -4.94 6.51
N ARG A 63 18.85 -4.29 7.46
CA ARG A 63 17.46 -4.59 7.82
C ARG A 63 16.49 -4.26 6.69
N TYR A 64 16.75 -3.18 5.94
CA TYR A 64 16.00 -2.84 4.74
C TYR A 64 16.17 -3.93 3.69
N LEU A 65 17.41 -4.36 3.43
CA LEU A 65 17.67 -5.41 2.43
C LEU A 65 16.98 -6.71 2.82
N GLU A 66 17.07 -7.12 4.09
CA GLU A 66 16.38 -8.30 4.60
C GLU A 66 14.85 -8.18 4.48
N ALA A 67 14.26 -7.01 4.76
CA ALA A 67 12.82 -6.82 4.64
C ALA A 67 12.36 -6.88 3.17
N ALA A 68 13.06 -6.19 2.27
CA ALA A 68 12.77 -6.22 0.84
C ALA A 68 12.91 -7.63 0.25
N ASP A 69 13.97 -8.35 0.64
CA ASP A 69 14.23 -9.71 0.19
C ASP A 69 13.11 -10.68 0.63
N ASN A 70 12.80 -10.69 1.93
CA ASN A 70 11.80 -11.59 2.49
C ASN A 70 10.39 -11.33 1.95
N LEU A 71 10.02 -10.07 1.73
CA LEU A 71 8.67 -9.70 1.31
C LEU A 71 8.48 -9.76 -0.19
N TYR A 72 9.48 -9.35 -0.98
CA TYR A 72 9.27 -9.04 -2.40
C TYR A 72 10.23 -9.75 -3.36
N LEU A 73 11.36 -10.31 -2.90
CA LEU A 73 12.31 -10.98 -3.79
C LEU A 73 12.23 -12.51 -3.66
N GLN A 74 12.44 -13.08 -2.47
CA GLN A 74 12.39 -14.53 -2.25
C GLN A 74 11.05 -15.17 -2.67
N PRO A 75 9.88 -14.54 -2.43
CA PRO A 75 8.60 -15.10 -2.89
C PRO A 75 8.51 -15.29 -4.41
N HIS A 76 9.29 -14.52 -5.17
CA HIS A 76 9.41 -14.61 -6.64
C HIS A 76 10.66 -15.39 -7.09
N GLY A 77 11.21 -16.23 -6.21
CA GLY A 77 12.31 -17.13 -6.52
C GLY A 77 13.70 -16.49 -6.51
N PHE A 78 13.87 -15.30 -5.92
CA PHE A 78 15.21 -14.73 -5.78
C PHE A 78 16.05 -15.55 -4.78
N GLY A 79 17.26 -15.91 -5.17
CA GLY A 79 18.22 -16.64 -4.33
C GLY A 79 19.63 -16.07 -4.34
N GLY A 80 19.80 -14.86 -4.87
CA GLY A 80 21.08 -14.25 -5.22
C GLY A 80 21.70 -13.36 -4.14
N GLU A 81 22.67 -12.54 -4.57
CA GLU A 81 23.35 -11.56 -3.70
C GLU A 81 22.58 -10.24 -3.62
N LEU A 82 22.33 -9.76 -2.40
CA LEU A 82 21.73 -8.44 -2.15
C LEU A 82 22.82 -7.36 -2.05
N VAL A 83 22.69 -6.30 -2.84
CA VAL A 83 23.60 -5.14 -2.82
C VAL A 83 22.85 -3.87 -2.49
N SER A 84 23.26 -3.21 -1.41
CA SER A 84 22.77 -1.88 -1.05
C SER A 84 23.40 -0.84 -1.96
N LEU A 85 22.61 -0.32 -2.90
CA LEU A 85 23.08 0.67 -3.86
C LEU A 85 22.81 2.07 -3.32
N TRP A 86 23.90 2.84 -3.13
CA TRP A 86 23.78 4.24 -2.74
C TRP A 86 23.23 5.08 -3.88
N THR A 87 22.22 5.89 -3.59
CA THR A 87 21.71 6.95 -4.47
C THR A 87 21.41 8.21 -3.65
N PRO A 88 21.33 9.41 -4.26
CA PRO A 88 21.05 10.64 -3.52
C PRO A 88 19.75 10.64 -2.70
N GLU A 89 18.66 10.11 -3.27
CA GLU A 89 17.33 10.00 -2.66
C GLU A 89 16.87 11.24 -1.86
N ASN A 90 17.17 12.44 -2.34
CA ASN A 90 16.73 13.68 -1.72
C ASN A 90 15.79 14.46 -2.65
N VAL A 91 15.37 15.66 -2.24
CA VAL A 91 14.39 16.46 -3.00
C VAL A 91 15.03 17.52 -3.90
N SER A 92 16.34 17.44 -4.12
CA SER A 92 17.05 18.30 -5.06
C SER A 92 16.67 18.02 -6.51
N SER A 93 16.89 19.00 -7.40
CA SER A 93 16.60 18.84 -8.83
C SER A 93 17.49 17.83 -9.56
N THR A 94 18.63 17.45 -8.95
CA THR A 94 19.60 16.54 -9.56
C THR A 94 19.53 15.12 -9.00
N SER A 95 18.80 14.89 -7.91
CA SER A 95 18.73 13.60 -7.18
C SER A 95 18.49 12.40 -8.11
N GLN A 96 17.38 12.42 -8.85
CA GLN A 96 16.99 11.30 -9.71
C GLN A 96 17.94 11.08 -10.88
N ALA A 97 18.46 12.15 -11.49
CA ALA A 97 19.37 12.02 -12.63
C ALA A 97 20.72 11.43 -12.21
N VAL A 98 21.25 11.84 -11.07
CA VAL A 98 22.48 11.27 -10.50
C VAL A 98 22.25 9.82 -10.07
N GLY A 99 21.13 9.55 -9.38
CA GLY A 99 20.74 8.19 -8.99
C GLY A 99 20.60 7.25 -10.19
N GLY A 100 19.94 7.71 -11.27
CA GLY A 100 19.79 6.95 -12.51
C GLY A 100 21.11 6.62 -13.19
N GLN A 101 22.10 7.52 -13.15
CA GLN A 101 23.42 7.21 -13.70
C GLN A 101 24.20 6.23 -12.83
N ILE A 102 24.10 6.33 -11.50
CA ILE A 102 24.74 5.38 -10.59
C ILE A 102 24.17 3.97 -10.82
N LEU A 103 22.84 3.86 -10.87
CA LEU A 103 22.15 2.60 -11.15
C LEU A 103 22.53 2.05 -12.53
N TYR A 104 22.48 2.87 -13.58
CA TYR A 104 22.89 2.47 -14.92
C TYR A 104 24.32 1.92 -14.94
N ASN A 105 25.27 2.61 -14.31
CA ASN A 105 26.66 2.16 -14.25
C ASN A 105 26.79 0.80 -13.55
N ALA A 106 26.09 0.62 -12.42
CA ALA A 106 26.11 -0.63 -11.65
C ALA A 106 25.55 -1.81 -12.45
N VAL A 107 24.40 -1.62 -13.12
CA VAL A 107 23.76 -2.65 -13.96
C VAL A 107 24.64 -2.98 -15.17
N MET A 108 25.16 -1.96 -15.87
CA MET A 108 25.99 -2.18 -17.05
C MET A 108 27.34 -2.80 -16.72
N GLU A 109 27.91 -2.53 -15.54
CA GLU A 109 29.11 -3.21 -15.06
C GLU A 109 28.86 -4.72 -14.95
N GLN A 110 27.74 -5.13 -14.32
CA GLN A 110 27.34 -6.53 -14.21
C GLN A 110 27.12 -7.16 -15.58
N ILE A 111 26.35 -6.53 -16.46
CA ILE A 111 26.12 -7.05 -17.82
C ILE A 111 27.45 -7.21 -18.58
N SER A 112 28.38 -6.26 -18.44
CA SER A 112 29.67 -6.29 -19.14
C SER A 112 30.64 -7.36 -18.64
N SER A 113 30.43 -7.89 -17.42
CA SER A 113 31.23 -8.97 -16.86
C SER A 113 31.09 -10.29 -17.65
N GLY A 114 29.93 -10.48 -18.29
CA GLY A 114 29.58 -11.69 -19.02
C GLY A 114 28.92 -12.80 -18.19
N ASP A 115 28.69 -12.57 -16.89
CA ASP A 115 28.09 -13.54 -15.97
C ASP A 115 26.56 -13.39 -15.82
N VAL A 116 25.95 -12.40 -16.51
CA VAL A 116 24.50 -12.15 -16.48
C VAL A 116 23.81 -12.88 -17.62
N ASP A 117 22.79 -13.68 -17.30
CA ASP A 117 21.94 -14.37 -18.26
C ASP A 117 20.49 -14.49 -17.74
N ALA A 118 19.66 -15.30 -18.41
CA ALA A 118 18.26 -15.47 -18.05
C ALA A 118 18.05 -16.22 -16.72
N ASP A 119 19.00 -17.06 -16.31
CA ASP A 119 18.95 -17.80 -15.04
C ASP A 119 19.56 -16.96 -13.89
N HIS A 120 20.55 -16.10 -14.21
CA HIS A 120 21.25 -15.21 -13.28
C HIS A 120 21.11 -13.73 -13.70
N PRO A 121 19.89 -13.16 -13.73
CA PRO A 121 19.70 -11.78 -14.16
C PRO A 121 20.18 -10.77 -13.09
N VAL A 122 20.31 -9.51 -13.48
CA VAL A 122 20.41 -8.40 -12.54
C VAL A 122 19.00 -8.00 -12.11
N VAL A 123 18.71 -8.06 -10.81
CA VAL A 123 17.46 -7.57 -10.23
C VAL A 123 17.65 -6.14 -9.76
N VAL A 124 16.69 -5.27 -10.06
CA VAL A 124 16.65 -3.89 -9.58
C VAL A 124 15.42 -3.72 -8.69
N PHE A 125 15.65 -3.40 -7.42
CA PHE A 125 14.59 -3.09 -6.47
C PHE A 125 14.52 -1.58 -6.22
N GLY A 126 13.35 -0.99 -6.47
CA GLY A 126 13.09 0.43 -6.29
C GLY A 126 11.93 0.69 -5.34
N TYR A 127 12.08 1.68 -4.46
CA TYR A 127 11.05 2.15 -3.55
C TYR A 127 10.81 3.65 -3.74
N SER A 128 9.56 4.04 -4.01
CA SER A 128 9.17 5.46 -4.08
C SER A 128 10.01 6.23 -5.12
N GLN A 129 10.90 7.13 -4.72
CA GLN A 129 11.75 7.87 -5.65
C GLN A 129 12.65 6.95 -6.49
N SER A 130 13.23 5.89 -5.92
CA SER A 130 14.07 4.97 -6.69
C SER A 130 13.27 4.02 -7.60
N ALA A 131 11.97 3.86 -7.37
CA ALA A 131 11.10 3.21 -8.35
C ALA A 131 10.97 4.05 -9.64
N ALA A 132 10.87 5.39 -9.51
CA ALA A 132 10.91 6.28 -10.68
C ALA A 132 12.28 6.28 -11.38
N ILE A 133 13.37 6.21 -10.61
CA ILE A 133 14.73 6.04 -11.17
C ILE A 133 14.81 4.71 -11.96
N SER A 134 14.22 3.63 -11.43
CA SER A 134 14.20 2.31 -12.06
C SER A 134 13.40 2.32 -13.36
N VAL A 135 12.25 3.01 -13.42
CA VAL A 135 11.49 3.21 -14.66
C VAL A 135 12.33 3.93 -15.72
N GLY A 136 13.05 5.00 -15.35
CA GLY A 136 13.96 5.68 -16.28
C GLY A 136 15.11 4.79 -16.76
N LEU A 137 15.58 3.85 -15.94
CA LEU A 137 16.56 2.85 -16.35
C LEU A 137 15.97 1.88 -17.39
N MET A 138 14.74 1.39 -17.19
CA MET A 138 14.07 0.50 -18.15
C MET A 138 14.06 1.09 -19.56
N GLU A 139 13.62 2.35 -19.68
CA GLU A 139 13.58 3.07 -20.96
C GLU A 139 14.96 3.13 -21.61
N ARG A 140 15.98 3.55 -20.84
CA ARG A 140 17.35 3.68 -21.33
C ARG A 140 17.94 2.34 -21.79
N LEU A 141 17.78 1.27 -21.01
CA LEU A 141 18.31 -0.05 -21.37
C LEU A 141 17.62 -0.59 -22.62
N ALA A 142 16.30 -0.39 -22.76
CA ALA A 142 15.56 -0.77 -23.96
C ALA A 142 16.02 0.01 -25.20
N GLU A 143 16.25 1.32 -25.10
CA GLU A 143 16.81 2.14 -26.17
C GLU A 143 18.21 1.66 -26.62
N GLU A 144 19.03 1.19 -25.69
CA GLU A 144 20.35 0.63 -25.95
C GLU A 144 20.30 -0.82 -26.45
N GLY A 145 19.12 -1.45 -26.50
CA GLY A 145 18.90 -2.80 -27.02
C GLY A 145 19.35 -3.91 -26.06
N VAL A 146 19.39 -3.63 -24.76
CA VAL A 146 19.64 -4.63 -23.72
C VAL A 146 18.46 -5.61 -23.68
N SER A 147 18.74 -6.91 -23.66
CA SER A 147 17.68 -7.93 -23.60
C SER A 147 16.96 -7.87 -22.26
N ASN A 148 15.63 -8.01 -22.29
CA ASN A 148 14.83 -8.13 -21.08
C ASN A 148 15.10 -9.43 -20.31
N ASP A 149 15.82 -10.40 -20.91
CA ASP A 149 16.33 -11.59 -20.22
C ASP A 149 17.39 -11.26 -19.16
N LEU A 150 18.11 -10.14 -19.29
CA LEU A 150 19.27 -9.84 -18.44
C LEU A 150 18.93 -9.03 -17.19
N VAL A 151 17.77 -8.37 -17.16
CA VAL A 151 17.39 -7.47 -16.06
C VAL A 151 15.95 -7.73 -15.64
N ARG A 152 15.69 -7.71 -14.35
CA ARG A 152 14.36 -7.85 -13.73
C ARG A 152 14.13 -6.71 -12.76
N PHE A 153 12.86 -6.33 -12.54
CA PHE A 153 12.53 -5.21 -11.67
C PHE A 153 11.49 -5.59 -10.63
N VAL A 154 11.65 -5.07 -9.42
CA VAL A 154 10.66 -5.13 -8.36
C VAL A 154 10.49 -3.74 -7.78
N LEU A 155 9.31 -3.16 -7.94
CA LEU A 155 9.02 -1.78 -7.57
C LEU A 155 7.98 -1.74 -6.46
N ILE A 156 8.23 -0.96 -5.41
CA ILE A 156 7.24 -0.73 -4.35
C ILE A 156 6.90 0.76 -4.27
N GLY A 157 5.60 1.08 -4.18
CA GLY A 157 5.12 2.47 -4.09
C GLY A 157 5.57 3.35 -5.26
N SER A 158 5.50 2.83 -6.50
CA SER A 158 5.98 3.54 -7.69
C SER A 158 5.19 4.83 -7.95
N PRO A 159 5.84 5.99 -8.18
CA PRO A 159 5.15 7.24 -8.48
C PRO A 159 4.32 7.18 -9.76
N GLY A 160 3.00 7.21 -9.63
CA GLY A 160 2.06 7.12 -10.74
C GLY A 160 2.12 5.76 -11.43
N THR A 161 1.41 4.77 -10.89
CA THR A 161 1.46 3.37 -11.33
C THR A 161 1.31 3.18 -12.86
N SER A 162 0.46 3.98 -13.51
CA SER A 162 0.25 3.93 -14.97
C SER A 162 1.47 4.38 -15.80
N GLY A 163 2.51 4.91 -15.16
CA GLY A 163 3.78 5.30 -15.79
C GLY A 163 4.82 4.19 -15.82
N VAL A 164 4.57 3.03 -15.19
CA VAL A 164 5.48 1.88 -15.28
C VAL A 164 5.28 1.18 -16.64
N PRO A 165 6.32 1.04 -17.48
CA PRO A 165 6.22 0.39 -18.78
C PRO A 165 5.82 -1.09 -18.66
N THR A 166 4.88 -1.54 -19.48
CA THR A 166 4.34 -2.92 -19.43
C THR A 166 5.00 -3.87 -20.42
N ASP A 167 5.79 -3.37 -21.38
CA ASP A 167 6.33 -4.14 -22.51
C ASP A 167 7.87 -4.13 -22.61
N LEU A 168 8.57 -3.48 -21.66
CA LEU A 168 10.03 -3.37 -21.70
C LEU A 168 10.75 -4.50 -20.95
N TYR A 169 10.47 -4.67 -19.66
CA TYR A 169 11.14 -5.64 -18.79
C TYR A 169 10.16 -6.35 -17.87
N HIS A 170 10.50 -7.59 -17.50
CA HIS A 170 9.77 -8.32 -16.47
C HIS A 170 9.81 -7.57 -15.14
N THR A 171 8.65 -7.18 -14.65
CA THR A 171 8.52 -6.28 -13.50
C THR A 171 7.37 -6.71 -12.58
N ASP A 172 7.62 -6.72 -11.27
CA ASP A 172 6.57 -6.79 -10.26
C ASP A 172 6.42 -5.44 -9.56
N VAL A 173 5.21 -4.89 -9.51
CA VAL A 173 4.91 -3.59 -8.91
C VAL A 173 3.95 -3.75 -7.75
N TYR A 174 4.40 -3.49 -6.53
CA TYR A 174 3.54 -3.50 -5.34
C TYR A 174 3.11 -2.09 -4.96
N ASN A 175 1.80 -1.91 -4.86
CA ASN A 175 1.17 -0.67 -4.40
C ASN A 175 0.43 -0.95 -3.09
N TYR A 176 0.24 0.09 -2.28
CA TYR A 176 -0.56 0.01 -1.07
C TYR A 176 -1.86 0.81 -1.25
N GLU A 177 -2.99 0.28 -0.79
CA GLU A 177 -4.27 0.98 -0.92
C GLU A 177 -4.24 2.34 -0.20
N TYR A 178 -4.74 3.37 -0.88
CA TYR A 178 -4.69 4.79 -0.45
C TYR A 178 -3.30 5.45 -0.46
N ASP A 179 -2.25 4.78 -0.94
CA ASP A 179 -0.96 5.41 -1.19
C ASP A 179 -1.07 6.48 -2.30
N PRO A 180 -0.90 7.79 -1.99
CA PRO A 180 -1.03 8.86 -2.96
C PRO A 180 0.16 8.97 -3.94
N VAL A 181 1.24 8.22 -3.72
CA VAL A 181 2.38 8.16 -4.63
C VAL A 181 2.03 7.26 -5.81
N ALA A 182 1.45 6.09 -5.54
CA ALA A 182 0.93 5.16 -6.55
C ALA A 182 -0.39 5.65 -7.17
N PHE A 183 -1.44 5.80 -6.35
CA PHE A 183 -2.80 6.12 -6.78
C PHE A 183 -3.35 7.33 -6.03
N ARG A 184 -3.58 8.42 -6.77
CA ARG A 184 -4.24 9.61 -6.24
C ARG A 184 -5.76 9.53 -6.42
N PRO A 185 -6.55 10.16 -5.54
CA PRO A 185 -7.96 10.41 -5.83
C PRO A 185 -8.11 11.10 -7.19
N THR A 186 -8.98 10.57 -8.05
CA THR A 186 -9.19 11.03 -9.43
C THR A 186 -10.37 11.97 -9.56
N TYR A 187 -11.28 11.96 -8.57
CA TYR A 187 -12.43 12.85 -8.47
C TYR A 187 -12.31 13.78 -7.27
N PHE A 188 -12.86 14.98 -7.39
CA PHE A 188 -12.89 15.94 -6.27
C PHE A 188 -13.63 15.35 -5.07
N ASN A 189 -12.90 15.05 -4.01
CA ASN A 189 -13.44 14.48 -2.79
C ASN A 189 -12.55 14.83 -1.60
N PRO A 190 -12.95 15.81 -0.77
CA PRO A 190 -12.14 16.23 0.37
C PRO A 190 -11.84 15.13 1.38
N LEU A 191 -12.71 14.12 1.50
CA LEU A 191 -12.45 12.98 2.38
C LEU A 191 -11.37 12.08 1.79
N ALA A 192 -11.42 11.81 0.49
CA ALA A 192 -10.39 11.04 -0.20
C ALA A 192 -9.05 11.77 -0.20
N ASP A 193 -9.03 13.09 -0.40
CA ASP A 193 -7.82 13.90 -0.34
C ASP A 193 -7.17 13.80 1.06
N LEU A 194 -7.94 14.02 2.13
CA LEU A 194 -7.44 13.89 3.50
C LEU A 194 -7.02 12.47 3.84
N ASN A 195 -7.77 11.47 3.36
CA ASN A 195 -7.43 10.06 3.53
C ASN A 195 -6.09 9.74 2.87
N SER A 196 -5.88 10.18 1.63
CA SER A 196 -4.66 9.93 0.86
C SER A 196 -3.43 10.59 1.51
N ILE A 197 -3.58 11.78 2.13
CA ILE A 197 -2.50 12.41 2.90
C ILE A 197 -2.07 11.51 4.06
N LEU A 198 -3.03 10.90 4.77
CA LEU A 198 -2.71 9.92 5.82
C LEU A 198 -2.29 8.56 5.24
N GLY A 199 -2.75 8.22 4.04
CA GLY A 199 -2.32 7.03 3.28
C GLY A 199 -0.85 7.07 2.89
N PHE A 200 -0.24 8.27 2.80
CA PHE A 200 1.21 8.38 2.75
C PHE A 200 1.87 7.75 4.00
N ILE A 201 1.35 8.05 5.20
CA ILE A 201 1.93 7.56 6.46
C ILE A 201 1.57 6.10 6.73
N TYR A 202 0.29 5.75 6.53
CA TYR A 202 -0.26 4.42 6.88
C TYR A 202 -0.23 3.41 5.73
N GLY A 203 0.22 3.80 4.54
CA GLY A 203 0.31 2.92 3.37
C GLY A 203 1.66 3.05 2.67
N HIS A 204 1.96 4.21 2.08
CA HIS A 204 3.21 4.41 1.34
C HIS A 204 4.46 4.14 2.18
N SER A 205 4.46 4.65 3.42
CA SER A 205 5.58 4.56 4.36
C SER A 205 5.63 3.25 5.13
N VAL A 206 4.81 2.24 4.83
CA VAL A 206 4.82 0.96 5.57
C VAL A 206 4.97 -0.26 4.66
N LEU A 207 5.41 -0.06 3.42
CA LEU A 207 5.57 -1.15 2.45
C LEU A 207 6.64 -2.17 2.89
N LEU A 208 7.70 -1.78 3.61
CA LEU A 208 8.71 -2.73 4.09
C LEU A 208 8.35 -3.36 5.44
N SER A 209 7.36 -2.81 6.12
CA SER A 209 6.78 -3.33 7.36
C SER A 209 5.44 -4.03 7.16
N ALA A 210 5.00 -4.18 5.91
CA ALA A 210 3.89 -5.06 5.55
C ALA A 210 4.17 -6.48 6.04
N THR A 211 3.11 -7.19 6.42
CA THR A 211 3.24 -8.60 6.80
C THR A 211 3.40 -9.49 5.57
N PRO A 212 4.11 -10.63 5.67
CA PRO A 212 4.17 -11.60 4.56
C PRO A 212 2.78 -12.01 4.08
N GLU A 213 1.81 -12.15 4.98
CA GLU A 213 0.43 -12.47 4.65
C GLU A 213 -0.26 -11.36 3.84
N GLN A 214 0.00 -10.09 4.16
CA GLN A 214 -0.53 -8.96 3.38
C GLN A 214 0.05 -8.92 1.96
N VAL A 215 1.34 -9.26 1.79
CA VAL A 215 1.98 -9.32 0.46
C VAL A 215 1.50 -10.55 -0.32
N GLU A 216 1.37 -11.70 0.33
CA GLU A 216 0.85 -12.94 -0.29
C GLU A 216 -0.63 -12.80 -0.72
N SER A 217 -1.42 -12.07 0.06
CA SER A 217 -2.84 -11.83 -0.22
C SER A 217 -3.10 -10.60 -1.11
N ALA A 218 -2.04 -9.97 -1.63
CA ALA A 218 -2.16 -8.80 -2.49
C ALA A 218 -3.01 -9.12 -3.73
N ILE A 219 -3.85 -8.15 -4.11
CA ILE A 219 -4.75 -8.29 -5.26
C ILE A 219 -3.96 -7.96 -6.53
N GLU A 220 -3.88 -8.90 -7.46
CA GLU A 220 -3.37 -8.64 -8.81
C GLU A 220 -4.33 -7.69 -9.54
N LEU A 221 -3.79 -6.60 -10.08
CA LEU A 221 -4.53 -5.56 -10.78
C LEU A 221 -4.50 -5.80 -12.30
N PRO A 222 -5.61 -5.53 -13.01
CA PRO A 222 -5.68 -5.77 -14.45
C PRO A 222 -4.81 -4.80 -15.25
N THR A 223 -4.27 -5.29 -16.35
CA THR A 223 -3.56 -4.51 -17.38
C THR A 223 -4.32 -4.57 -18.71
N ALA A 224 -4.16 -3.54 -19.54
CA ALA A 224 -4.84 -3.46 -20.83
C ALA A 224 -4.33 -4.52 -21.82
N ASP A 225 -3.04 -4.85 -21.75
CA ASP A 225 -2.43 -5.93 -22.53
C ASP A 225 -2.35 -7.23 -21.72
N PRO A 226 -2.96 -8.34 -22.18
CA PRO A 226 -2.83 -9.65 -21.51
C PRO A 226 -1.42 -10.25 -21.61
N ASP A 227 -0.57 -9.77 -22.53
CA ASP A 227 0.82 -10.22 -22.68
C ASP A 227 1.81 -9.28 -21.94
N SER A 228 1.32 -8.46 -21.00
CA SER A 228 2.13 -7.56 -20.18
C SER A 228 3.29 -8.30 -19.49
N LEU A 229 4.48 -7.73 -19.58
CA LEU A 229 5.66 -8.15 -18.81
C LEU A 229 5.62 -7.61 -17.37
N THR A 230 4.71 -6.69 -17.06
CA THR A 230 4.55 -6.12 -15.72
C THR A 230 3.31 -6.65 -15.03
N THR A 231 3.49 -7.15 -13.81
CA THR A 231 2.40 -7.55 -12.92
C THR A 231 2.25 -6.51 -11.82
N PHE A 232 1.04 -6.00 -11.64
CA PHE A 232 0.72 -5.01 -10.61
C PHE A 232 -0.03 -5.68 -9.47
N HIS A 233 0.41 -5.42 -8.25
CA HIS A 233 -0.14 -5.96 -7.01
C HIS A 233 -0.63 -4.81 -6.12
N MET A 234 -1.76 -5.03 -5.45
CA MET A 234 -2.33 -4.10 -4.48
C MET A 234 -2.41 -4.76 -3.11
N ILE A 235 -1.62 -4.27 -2.17
CA ILE A 235 -1.73 -4.58 -0.76
C ILE A 235 -2.91 -3.79 -0.20
N THR A 236 -3.94 -4.47 0.28
CA THR A 236 -5.16 -3.85 0.80
C THR A 236 -4.95 -3.28 2.19
N SER A 237 -5.62 -2.18 2.50
CA SER A 237 -5.51 -1.52 3.81
C SER A 237 -6.60 -1.98 4.77
N ASP A 238 -6.19 -2.70 5.82
CA ASP A 238 -7.07 -3.13 6.92
C ASP A 238 -7.70 -1.93 7.68
N ILE A 239 -7.01 -0.79 7.66
CA ILE A 239 -7.46 0.44 8.29
C ILE A 239 -7.86 1.48 7.24
N LEU A 240 -8.79 2.38 7.57
CA LEU A 240 -9.03 3.59 6.79
C LEU A 240 -8.10 4.68 7.32
N PRO A 241 -7.07 5.13 6.57
CA PRO A 241 -6.06 6.08 7.06
C PRO A 241 -6.65 7.33 7.70
N LEU A 242 -7.74 7.88 7.13
CA LEU A 242 -8.45 9.04 7.65
C LEU A 242 -8.92 8.87 9.11
N LEU A 243 -9.33 7.66 9.47
CA LEU A 243 -9.87 7.35 10.79
C LEU A 243 -8.84 6.68 11.70
N ALA A 244 -7.70 6.22 11.19
CA ALA A 244 -6.66 5.57 11.99
C ALA A 244 -6.27 6.36 13.26
N PRO A 245 -6.11 7.70 13.24
CA PRO A 245 -5.79 8.47 14.45
C PRO A 245 -6.86 8.40 15.56
N LEU A 246 -8.11 8.11 15.20
CA LEU A 246 -9.21 7.99 16.17
C LEU A 246 -8.99 6.82 17.12
N GLN A 247 -8.36 5.74 16.65
CA GLN A 247 -8.08 4.54 17.45
C GLN A 247 -7.14 4.84 18.63
N LEU A 248 -6.33 5.90 18.52
CA LEU A 248 -5.42 6.34 19.58
C LEU A 248 -6.13 6.94 20.81
N VAL A 249 -7.43 7.23 20.71
CA VAL A 249 -8.24 7.70 21.85
C VAL A 249 -8.59 6.50 22.72
N PRO A 250 -8.15 6.44 23.99
CA PRO A 250 -8.39 5.27 24.84
C PRO A 250 -9.89 5.00 25.02
N ILE A 251 -10.27 3.72 25.00
CA ILE A 251 -11.61 3.18 25.29
C ILE A 251 -12.66 3.53 24.21
N LEU A 252 -12.77 4.78 23.81
CA LEU A 252 -13.79 5.25 22.85
C LEU A 252 -13.28 5.28 21.41
N GLY A 253 -11.97 5.26 21.19
CA GLY A 253 -11.37 5.33 19.86
C GLY A 253 -11.82 4.20 18.95
N GLN A 254 -11.62 2.94 19.38
CA GLN A 254 -12.03 1.78 18.58
C GLN A 254 -13.54 1.74 18.31
N PRO A 255 -14.45 1.89 19.29
CA PRO A 255 -15.89 1.93 19.00
C PRO A 255 -16.31 3.04 18.04
N LEU A 256 -15.70 4.22 18.13
CA LEU A 256 -16.00 5.33 17.22
C LEU A 256 -15.42 5.09 15.83
N TYR A 257 -14.23 4.50 15.73
CA TYR A 257 -13.66 4.05 14.47
C TYR A 257 -14.60 3.05 13.78
N GLU A 258 -14.96 1.98 14.48
CA GLU A 258 -15.87 0.94 14.00
C GLU A 258 -17.24 1.47 13.56
N LEU A 259 -17.75 2.50 14.25
CA LEU A 259 -19.02 3.14 13.90
C LEU A 259 -18.94 3.90 12.58
N LEU A 260 -17.84 4.63 12.37
CA LEU A 260 -17.69 5.57 11.26
C LEU A 260 -17.10 4.91 10.02
N GLU A 261 -16.26 3.89 10.19
CA GLU A 261 -15.41 3.33 9.15
C GLU A 261 -16.19 2.85 7.92
N PRO A 262 -17.27 2.04 8.03
CA PRO A 262 -17.85 1.44 6.82
C PRO A 262 -18.46 2.49 5.88
N VAL A 263 -19.11 3.51 6.44
CA VAL A 263 -19.66 4.62 5.66
C VAL A 263 -18.54 5.53 5.15
N THR A 264 -17.56 5.84 6.00
CA THR A 264 -16.46 6.75 5.61
C THR A 264 -15.61 6.14 4.50
N ARG A 265 -15.36 4.83 4.52
CA ARG A 265 -14.62 4.12 3.47
C ARG A 265 -15.33 4.24 2.12
N ILE A 266 -16.63 3.99 2.06
CA ILE A 266 -17.42 4.17 0.84
C ILE A 266 -17.29 5.61 0.34
N LEU A 267 -17.45 6.60 1.23
CA LEU A 267 -17.35 8.01 0.87
C LEU A 267 -15.94 8.41 0.40
N VAL A 268 -14.88 7.80 0.96
CA VAL A 268 -13.50 8.00 0.51
C VAL A 268 -13.28 7.35 -0.86
N ASN A 269 -13.71 6.11 -1.04
CA ASN A 269 -13.54 5.33 -2.27
C ASN A 269 -14.24 6.01 -3.47
N LEU A 270 -15.33 6.76 -3.25
CA LEU A 270 -15.94 7.58 -4.28
C LEU A 270 -14.96 8.59 -4.92
N GLY A 271 -13.94 9.05 -4.19
CA GLY A 271 -12.87 9.90 -4.72
C GLY A 271 -11.98 9.20 -5.76
N TYR A 272 -11.99 7.87 -5.76
CA TYR A 272 -11.31 7.03 -6.75
C TYR A 272 -12.27 6.49 -7.82
N GLY A 273 -13.56 6.82 -7.74
CA GLY A 273 -14.58 6.29 -8.66
C GLY A 273 -14.97 4.85 -8.37
N ASN A 274 -14.77 4.38 -7.13
CA ASN A 274 -15.03 3.01 -6.70
C ASN A 274 -15.90 3.02 -5.43
N LEU A 275 -16.66 1.95 -5.17
CA LEU A 275 -17.42 1.80 -3.91
C LEU A 275 -16.70 0.91 -2.90
N GLU A 276 -15.89 -0.04 -3.37
CA GLU A 276 -15.28 -1.10 -2.57
C GLU A 276 -13.81 -0.81 -2.27
N TYR A 277 -13.07 -0.26 -3.24
CA TYR A 277 -11.62 -0.12 -3.16
C TYR A 277 -11.10 1.31 -3.23
N GLY A 278 -9.92 1.55 -2.65
CA GLY A 278 -9.20 2.82 -2.60
C GLY A 278 -8.33 3.13 -3.82
N TRP A 279 -8.69 2.61 -5.00
CA TRP A 279 -8.01 2.87 -6.27
C TRP A 279 -9.01 2.87 -7.44
N PRO A 280 -8.65 3.48 -8.59
CA PRO A 280 -9.54 3.55 -9.75
C PRO A 280 -9.87 2.17 -10.34
N PRO A 281 -11.10 1.94 -10.83
CA PRO A 281 -11.45 0.70 -11.51
C PRO A 281 -10.85 0.64 -12.93
N GLY A 282 -10.71 -0.57 -13.47
CA GLY A 282 -10.17 -0.80 -14.81
C GLY A 282 -8.67 -1.03 -14.82
N ASP A 283 -8.09 -1.01 -16.01
CA ASP A 283 -6.69 -1.33 -16.24
C ASP A 283 -5.76 -0.24 -15.65
N VAL A 284 -4.77 -0.65 -14.86
CA VAL A 284 -3.94 0.28 -14.06
C VAL A 284 -2.79 0.91 -14.84
N ASP A 285 -2.47 0.38 -16.01
CA ASP A 285 -1.50 0.88 -16.97
C ASP A 285 -2.08 1.97 -17.90
N VAL A 286 -3.34 2.35 -17.69
CA VAL A 286 -4.00 3.44 -18.40
C VAL A 286 -4.29 4.59 -17.42
N PRO A 287 -4.07 5.86 -17.80
CA PRO A 287 -4.45 6.99 -16.97
C PRO A 287 -5.93 6.95 -16.60
N ALA A 288 -6.21 6.91 -15.31
CA ALA A 288 -7.58 6.85 -14.81
C ALA A 288 -8.40 8.09 -15.20
N ALA A 289 -9.71 7.88 -15.42
CA ALA A 289 -10.64 8.98 -15.63
C ALA A 289 -10.75 9.86 -14.38
N GLY A 290 -11.00 11.16 -14.56
CA GLY A 290 -11.13 12.11 -13.47
C GLY A 290 -12.14 13.22 -13.75
N GLY A 291 -12.49 13.98 -12.71
CA GLY A 291 -13.46 15.07 -12.82
C GLY A 291 -14.03 15.53 -11.48
N LEU A 292 -15.16 16.24 -11.53
CA LEU A 292 -15.83 16.71 -10.31
C LEU A 292 -16.57 15.59 -9.58
N PHE A 293 -17.16 14.65 -10.31
CA PHE A 293 -17.92 13.52 -9.77
C PHE A 293 -17.66 12.25 -10.59
N PRO A 294 -17.68 11.06 -9.96
CA PRO A 294 -17.66 9.79 -10.67
C PRO A 294 -18.79 9.68 -11.70
N THR A 295 -18.47 9.18 -12.88
CA THR A 295 -19.43 9.03 -13.99
C THR A 295 -20.11 7.67 -14.02
N ASP A 296 -19.47 6.65 -13.44
CA ASP A 296 -19.84 5.24 -13.60
C ASP A 296 -20.28 4.58 -12.28
N ILE A 297 -20.79 5.39 -11.33
CA ILE A 297 -21.35 4.91 -10.06
C ILE A 297 -22.88 4.81 -10.17
N ASP A 298 -23.43 3.62 -9.93
CA ASP A 298 -24.88 3.45 -9.81
C ASP A 298 -25.37 4.02 -8.47
N PHE A 299 -26.38 4.90 -8.54
CA PHE A 299 -26.90 5.58 -7.36
C PHE A 299 -27.67 4.63 -6.42
N GLY A 300 -28.32 3.60 -6.96
CA GLY A 300 -29.00 2.58 -6.17
C GLY A 300 -28.02 1.70 -5.40
N GLU A 301 -26.91 1.30 -6.04
CA GLU A 301 -25.81 0.59 -5.39
C GLU A 301 -25.16 1.45 -4.31
N LEU A 302 -24.88 2.73 -4.57
CA LEU A 302 -24.35 3.65 -3.57
C LEU A 302 -25.28 3.76 -2.35
N LEU A 303 -26.58 3.99 -2.55
CA LEU A 303 -27.54 4.06 -1.43
C LEU A 303 -27.61 2.75 -0.64
N THR A 304 -27.52 1.62 -1.34
CA THR A 304 -27.52 0.29 -0.72
C THR A 304 -26.24 0.09 0.10
N ALA A 305 -25.08 0.42 -0.45
CA ALA A 305 -23.80 0.35 0.22
C ALA A 305 -23.78 1.24 1.47
N LEU A 306 -24.25 2.49 1.37
CA LEU A 306 -24.35 3.39 2.53
C LEU A 306 -25.32 2.86 3.60
N GLY A 307 -26.47 2.32 3.19
CA GLY A 307 -27.44 1.72 4.11
C GLY A 307 -26.87 0.50 4.85
N ASN A 308 -26.13 -0.36 4.13
CA ASN A 308 -25.42 -1.51 4.72
C ASN A 308 -24.29 -1.03 5.63
N GLY A 309 -23.51 -0.03 5.22
CA GLY A 309 -22.42 0.54 5.99
C GLY A 309 -22.89 1.12 7.33
N VAL A 310 -24.05 1.80 7.36
CA VAL A 310 -24.65 2.28 8.63
C VAL A 310 -24.98 1.11 9.56
N GLN A 311 -25.61 0.05 9.03
CA GLN A 311 -25.95 -1.13 9.84
C GLN A 311 -24.68 -1.84 10.35
N GLN A 312 -23.69 -2.00 9.48
CA GLN A 312 -22.41 -2.61 9.82
C GLN A 312 -21.67 -1.80 10.89
N GLY A 313 -21.57 -0.49 10.74
CA GLY A 313 -20.87 0.37 11.70
C GLY A 313 -21.53 0.34 13.08
N VAL A 314 -22.87 0.39 13.16
CA VAL A 314 -23.58 0.24 14.45
C VAL A 314 -23.32 -1.14 15.08
N SER A 315 -23.34 -2.21 14.27
CA SER A 315 -23.06 -3.56 14.74
C SER A 315 -21.62 -3.69 15.27
N ASN A 316 -20.63 -3.22 14.51
CA ASN A 316 -19.23 -3.26 14.90
C ASN A 316 -18.96 -2.43 16.16
N ALA A 317 -19.53 -1.23 16.25
CA ALA A 317 -19.37 -0.36 17.42
C ALA A 317 -19.94 -1.01 18.69
N ILE A 318 -21.11 -1.65 18.61
CA ILE A 318 -21.68 -2.41 19.73
C ILE A 318 -20.78 -3.60 20.09
N SER A 319 -20.30 -4.35 19.09
CA SER A 319 -19.37 -5.47 19.31
C SER A 319 -18.10 -5.01 20.02
N SER A 320 -17.50 -3.92 19.56
CA SER A 320 -16.32 -3.31 20.17
C SER A 320 -16.59 -2.85 21.61
N LEU A 321 -17.73 -2.23 21.90
CA LEU A 321 -18.12 -1.86 23.28
C LEU A 321 -18.33 -3.07 24.20
N LEU A 322 -18.71 -4.23 23.65
CA LEU A 322 -18.90 -5.45 24.44
C LEU A 322 -17.62 -6.27 24.60
N ASP A 323 -16.59 -5.99 23.80
CA ASP A 323 -15.29 -6.64 23.89
C ASP A 323 -14.49 -6.11 25.10
N PRO A 324 -14.12 -6.98 26.07
CA PRO A 324 -13.25 -6.60 27.17
C PRO A 324 -11.89 -6.01 26.73
N ALA A 325 -11.38 -6.39 25.55
CA ALA A 325 -10.12 -5.87 25.02
C ALA A 325 -10.15 -4.36 24.77
N THR A 326 -11.31 -3.80 24.39
CA THR A 326 -11.52 -2.36 24.15
C THR A 326 -11.19 -1.49 25.37
N TYR A 327 -11.29 -2.05 26.58
CA TYR A 327 -11.06 -1.33 27.83
C TYR A 327 -9.61 -1.46 28.33
N GLN A 328 -8.74 -2.17 27.60
CA GLN A 328 -7.32 -2.23 27.92
C GLN A 328 -6.62 -0.95 27.42
N ILE A 329 -5.92 -0.26 28.32
CA ILE A 329 -5.13 0.92 27.97
C ILE A 329 -3.74 0.43 27.54
N ILE A 330 -3.48 0.50 26.24
CA ILE A 330 -2.21 0.13 25.63
C ILE A 330 -1.33 1.39 25.55
N PRO A 331 -0.03 1.32 25.89
CA PRO A 331 0.91 2.40 25.63
C PRO A 331 0.88 2.82 24.16
N LEU A 332 1.02 4.11 23.86
CA LEU A 332 0.90 4.61 22.48
C LEU A 332 1.86 3.91 21.51
N VAL A 333 3.11 3.70 21.93
CA VAL A 333 4.15 3.02 21.12
C VAL A 333 3.93 1.52 20.94
N GLU A 334 2.99 0.93 21.69
CA GLU A 334 2.60 -0.48 21.55
C GLU A 334 1.23 -0.59 20.85
N HIS A 335 0.63 0.53 20.43
CA HIS A 335 -0.70 0.53 19.84
C HIS A 335 -0.67 -0.16 18.46
N PRO A 336 -1.55 -1.14 18.18
CA PRO A 336 -1.53 -1.90 16.93
C PRO A 336 -1.59 -1.02 15.67
N SER A 337 -2.34 0.08 15.70
CA SER A 337 -2.42 1.01 14.56
C SER A 337 -1.11 1.73 14.25
N LEU A 338 -0.13 1.73 15.16
CA LEU A 338 1.19 2.33 14.97
C LEU A 338 2.29 1.27 14.73
N ALA A 339 1.95 -0.02 14.81
CA ALA A 339 2.93 -1.11 14.73
C ALA A 339 3.71 -1.08 13.41
N GLY A 340 3.02 -0.93 12.27
CA GLY A 340 3.66 -0.80 10.95
C GLY A 340 4.61 0.40 10.90
N ILE A 341 4.17 1.58 11.33
CA ILE A 341 5.00 2.80 11.32
C ILE A 341 6.26 2.66 12.19
N ILE A 342 6.13 2.07 13.38
CA ILE A 342 7.27 1.84 14.29
C ILE A 342 8.23 0.81 13.69
N GLN A 343 7.68 -0.27 13.14
CA GLN A 343 8.46 -1.31 12.51
C GLN A 343 9.21 -0.77 11.27
N GLU A 344 8.55 0.04 10.44
CA GLU A 344 9.18 0.72 9.32
C GLU A 344 10.34 1.58 9.82
N GLY A 345 10.08 2.44 10.81
CA GLY A 345 11.10 3.31 11.39
C GLY A 345 12.32 2.52 11.85
N TYR A 346 12.12 1.32 12.40
CA TYR A 346 13.21 0.42 12.78
C TYR A 346 13.95 -0.21 11.59
N ILE A 347 13.23 -0.61 10.54
CA ILE A 347 13.77 -1.19 9.30
C ILE A 347 14.64 -0.16 8.55
N VAL A 348 14.13 1.05 8.39
CA VAL A 348 14.81 2.12 7.63
C VAL A 348 15.87 2.86 8.45
N GLY A 349 16.01 2.51 9.73
CA GLY A 349 17.04 3.08 10.63
C GLY A 349 16.68 4.45 11.22
N ALA A 350 15.44 4.90 11.08
CA ALA A 350 14.94 6.09 11.79
C ALA A 350 14.75 5.84 13.30
N ILE A 351 14.61 4.57 13.71
CA ILE A 351 14.47 4.13 15.10
C ILE A 351 15.49 3.00 15.36
N ASP A 352 16.21 3.09 16.48
CA ASP A 352 17.30 2.14 16.80
C ASP A 352 16.82 0.76 17.29
N THR A 353 15.59 0.68 17.82
CA THR A 353 14.99 -0.50 18.48
C THR A 353 13.55 -0.73 18.01
N PRO A 354 13.08 -1.99 17.91
CA PRO A 354 11.69 -2.28 17.59
C PRO A 354 10.72 -1.94 18.73
N ASN A 355 11.23 -1.64 19.92
CA ASN A 355 10.43 -1.25 21.09
C ASN A 355 10.90 0.13 21.60
N PRO A 356 10.65 1.22 20.85
CA PRO A 356 11.11 2.55 21.25
C PRO A 356 10.26 3.10 22.39
N THR A 357 10.87 4.00 23.17
CA THR A 357 10.12 4.94 23.99
C THR A 357 9.35 5.93 23.12
N LEU A 358 8.34 6.61 23.67
CA LEU A 358 7.61 7.65 22.94
C LEU A 358 8.53 8.77 22.43
N GLY A 359 9.57 9.13 23.20
CA GLY A 359 10.55 10.13 22.78
C GLY A 359 11.33 9.69 21.55
N GLU A 360 11.84 8.45 21.56
CA GLU A 360 12.56 7.87 20.42
C GLU A 360 11.66 7.74 19.19
N ALA A 361 10.40 7.31 19.35
CA ALA A 361 9.44 7.24 18.24
C ALA A 361 9.16 8.61 17.62
N LEU A 362 9.00 9.66 18.43
CA LEU A 362 8.80 11.04 17.92
C LEU A 362 10.06 11.58 17.24
N THR A 363 11.25 11.25 17.75
CA THR A 363 12.51 11.59 17.08
C THR A 363 12.63 10.89 15.74
N GLY A 364 12.33 9.59 15.66
CA GLY A 364 12.33 8.85 14.40
C GLY A 364 11.34 9.42 13.39
N LEU A 365 10.13 9.77 13.82
CA LEU A 365 9.14 10.43 12.96
C LEU A 365 9.63 11.79 12.44
N ALA A 366 10.30 12.58 13.30
CA ALA A 366 10.89 13.84 12.87
C ALA A 366 12.01 13.64 11.84
N ALA A 367 12.89 12.66 12.07
CA ALA A 367 13.97 12.30 11.14
C ALA A 367 13.43 11.83 9.79
N PHE A 368 12.36 11.03 9.79
CA PHE A 368 11.66 10.61 8.58
C PHE A 368 11.22 11.83 7.75
N PHE A 369 10.55 12.82 8.36
CA PHE A 369 10.12 14.02 7.63
C PHE A 369 11.28 14.94 7.23
N GLU A 370 12.37 14.99 8.00
CA GLU A 370 13.57 15.75 7.67
C GLU A 370 14.20 15.26 6.35
N GLY A 371 14.14 13.95 6.07
CA GLY A 371 14.58 13.35 4.81
C GLY A 371 13.92 13.95 3.56
N PHE A 372 12.70 14.49 3.68
CA PHE A 372 11.97 15.16 2.59
C PHE A 372 12.30 16.65 2.43
N THR A 373 13.29 17.16 3.19
CA THR A 373 13.69 18.57 3.16
C THR A 373 15.09 18.80 2.62
N ASP A 374 15.90 17.75 2.46
CA ASP A 374 17.25 17.86 1.92
C ASP A 374 17.22 18.20 0.41
N THR A 375 17.73 19.38 0.07
CA THR A 375 17.84 19.89 -1.29
C THR A 375 19.29 19.92 -1.80
N THR A 376 20.20 19.19 -1.15
CA THR A 376 21.62 19.14 -1.53
C THR A 376 21.76 18.64 -2.97
N GLU A 377 22.26 19.49 -3.87
CA GLU A 377 22.51 19.11 -5.25
C GLU A 377 23.80 18.28 -5.36
N TYR A 378 23.70 17.15 -6.05
CA TYR A 378 24.85 16.35 -6.45
C TYR A 378 25.32 16.74 -7.86
N PRO A 379 26.64 16.67 -8.12
CA PRO A 379 27.17 16.93 -9.46
C PRO A 379 26.52 16.00 -10.48
N MET A 380 25.93 16.60 -11.52
CA MET A 380 25.38 15.83 -12.63
C MET A 380 26.50 15.03 -13.33
N PRO A 381 26.22 13.81 -13.79
CA PRO A 381 27.17 13.07 -14.59
C PRO A 381 27.47 13.82 -15.89
N ASP A 382 28.73 13.76 -16.33
CA ASP A 382 29.21 14.39 -17.57
C ASP A 382 28.59 13.77 -18.84
#